data_AF-A0A2M6UVF1-F1
#
_entry.id   AF-A0A2M6UVF1-F1
#
_cell.length_a   1.000
_cell.length_b   1.000
_cell.length_c   1.000
_cell.angle_alpha   90.00
_cell.angle_beta   90.00
_cell.angle_gamma   90.00
#
_symmetry.space_group_name_H-M   'P 1'
#
loop_
_entity.id
_entity.type
_entity.pdbx_description
1 polymer ?
#
loop_
_entity_poly.entity_id
_entity_poly.type
_entity_poly.pdbx_seq_one_letter_code
_entity_poly.pdbx_strand_id
1 'polypeptide(L)'
;MFKLAFFFIFLFPFVSYAQEKKTDKSSLISPITKNYLLTEDFLLKLEKIEKECKNLLPEIENNTYTYDSNIFSSVENYTTYISSKPKFLNILKENNLTAKSFAAGTLTLDIILMLLVFAFEKEYSSEKNIIFLKNLEFVKNHFYKTMNISGNCKRLILKN
;
A
#
# COMPACT_ATOMS: atom_id res chain seq x y z
N MET A 1 11.50 13.72 26.66
CA MET A 1 11.55 14.04 25.21
C MET A 1 12.10 12.84 24.47
N PHE A 2 11.27 11.86 24.10
CA PHE A 2 11.63 10.71 23.27
C PHE A 2 10.32 10.14 22.69
N LYS A 3 9.79 10.77 21.64
CA LYS A 3 8.60 10.26 20.91
C LYS A 3 8.76 10.27 19.39
N LEU A 4 9.85 10.82 18.85
CA LEU A 4 10.08 10.89 17.40
C LEU A 4 10.79 9.67 16.80
N ALA A 5 11.48 8.87 17.62
CA ALA A 5 12.32 7.77 17.13
C ALA A 5 11.52 6.56 16.60
N PHE A 6 10.29 6.35 17.05
CA PHE A 6 9.47 5.20 16.64
C PHE A 6 8.87 5.32 15.24
N PHE A 7 8.77 6.54 14.69
CA PHE A 7 8.25 6.75 13.34
C PHE A 7 9.23 6.25 12.27
N PHE A 8 10.54 6.34 12.54
CA PHE A 8 11.58 5.93 11.59
C PHE A 8 11.73 4.41 11.46
N ILE A 9 11.36 3.62 12.48
CA ILE A 9 11.50 2.15 12.45
C ILE A 9 10.49 1.52 11.48
N PHE A 10 9.34 2.16 11.25
CA PHE A 10 8.35 1.68 10.27
C PHE A 10 8.65 2.09 8.82
N LEU A 11 9.65 2.96 8.60
CA LEU A 11 10.01 3.46 7.26
C LEU A 11 11.13 2.65 6.59
N PHE A 12 11.79 1.71 7.29
CA PHE A 12 12.92 0.94 6.75
C PHE A 12 12.66 0.22 5.41
N PRO A 13 11.50 -0.43 5.15
CA PRO A 13 11.28 -1.05 3.83
C PRO A 13 11.08 -0.01 2.71
N PHE A 14 10.77 1.24 3.04
CA PHE A 14 10.53 2.31 2.07
C PHE A 14 11.81 3.08 1.70
N VAL A 15 12.79 3.16 2.61
CA VAL A 15 14.08 3.82 2.35
C VAL A 15 14.85 3.10 1.25
N SER A 16 14.87 1.76 1.26
CA SER A 16 15.51 0.97 0.19
C SER A 16 14.83 1.17 -1.17
N TYR A 17 13.50 1.30 -1.21
CA TYR A 17 12.76 1.59 -2.45
C TYR A 17 13.07 2.97 -3.01
N ALA A 18 13.15 4.00 -2.15
CA ALA A 18 13.41 5.37 -2.57
C ALA A 18 14.85 5.56 -3.09
N GLN A 19 15.82 4.86 -2.51
CA GLN A 19 17.23 5.01 -2.86
C GLN A 19 17.60 4.36 -4.21
N GLU A 20 16.90 3.29 -4.60
CA GLU A 20 17.08 2.63 -5.91
C GLU A 20 16.56 3.49 -7.08
N LYS A 21 15.67 4.44 -6.78
CA LYS A 21 14.96 5.27 -7.74
C LYS A 21 15.42 6.74 -7.67
N LYS A 22 16.64 7.02 -8.16
CA LYS A 22 16.94 8.35 -8.72
C LYS A 22 16.14 8.51 -10.00
N THR A 23 14.86 8.90 -9.91
CA THR A 23 13.94 8.76 -11.05
C THR A 23 13.43 10.06 -11.62
N ASP A 24 13.30 10.01 -12.94
CA ASP A 24 12.62 10.96 -13.80
C ASP A 24 11.24 11.35 -13.26
N LYS A 25 10.86 12.62 -13.42
CA LYS A 25 9.65 13.22 -12.83
C LYS A 25 8.35 12.46 -13.18
N SER A 26 8.34 11.73 -14.30
CA SER A 26 7.21 10.91 -14.75
C SER A 26 7.04 9.59 -13.97
N SER A 27 8.10 9.05 -13.37
CA SER A 27 8.03 7.76 -12.69
C SER A 27 7.42 7.83 -11.29
N LEU A 28 7.46 9.02 -10.67
CA LEU A 28 6.93 9.25 -9.32
C LEU A 28 5.41 9.09 -9.33
N ILE A 29 4.78 9.46 -10.45
CA ILE A 29 3.33 9.34 -10.65
C ILE A 29 3.06 8.13 -11.54
N SER A 30 3.04 6.96 -10.90
CA SER A 30 2.72 5.70 -11.55
C SER A 30 1.35 5.73 -12.24
N PRO A 31 1.18 5.11 -13.42
CA PRO A 31 -0.14 4.92 -14.05
C PRO A 31 -1.18 4.28 -13.10
N ILE A 32 -0.73 3.51 -12.11
CA ILE A 32 -1.58 2.85 -11.10
C ILE A 32 -2.43 3.88 -10.33
N THR A 33 -1.87 5.05 -10.01
CA THR A 33 -2.61 6.08 -9.24
C THR A 33 -3.65 6.84 -10.04
N LYS A 34 -3.68 6.65 -11.37
CA LYS A 34 -4.56 7.36 -12.31
C LYS A 34 -5.80 6.57 -12.69
N ASN A 35 -5.87 5.27 -12.36
CA ASN A 35 -6.89 4.35 -12.88
C ASN A 35 -7.78 3.73 -11.79
N TYR A 36 -7.49 3.97 -10.51
CA TYR A 36 -8.30 3.46 -9.40
C TYR A 36 -8.60 4.59 -8.42
N LEU A 37 -9.87 4.81 -8.11
CA LEU A 37 -10.31 5.82 -7.15
C LEU A 37 -10.47 5.18 -5.76
N LEU A 38 -9.76 5.72 -4.78
CA LEU A 38 -9.89 5.33 -3.38
C LEU A 38 -11.24 5.81 -2.81
N THR A 39 -11.83 4.99 -1.95
CA THR A 39 -13.12 5.28 -1.31
C THR A 39 -13.08 4.92 0.17
N GLU A 40 -14.00 5.50 0.94
CA GLU A 40 -14.17 5.15 2.36
C GLU A 40 -14.55 3.69 2.55
N ASP A 41 -15.42 3.15 1.68
CA ASP A 41 -15.80 1.73 1.70
C ASP A 41 -14.57 0.83 1.51
N PHE A 42 -13.67 1.17 0.57
CA PHE A 42 -12.42 0.44 0.40
C PHE A 42 -11.56 0.50 1.66
N LEU A 43 -11.43 1.68 2.26
CA LEU A 43 -10.60 1.87 3.46
C LEU A 43 -11.15 1.08 4.65
N LEU A 44 -12.46 1.09 4.87
CA LEU A 44 -13.12 0.31 5.93
C LEU A 44 -12.94 -1.20 5.73
N LYS A 45 -13.07 -1.69 4.49
CA LYS A 45 -12.81 -3.09 4.17
C LYS A 45 -11.35 -3.47 4.40
N LEU A 46 -10.42 -2.60 4.02
CA LEU A 46 -9.00 -2.81 4.22
C LEU A 46 -8.65 -2.91 5.72
N GLU A 47 -9.22 -2.06 6.57
CA GLU A 47 -9.04 -2.14 8.02
C GLU A 47 -9.55 -3.45 8.61
N LYS A 48 -10.71 -3.94 8.14
CA LYS A 48 -11.26 -5.21 8.59
C LYS A 48 -10.37 -6.38 8.19
N ILE A 49 -9.95 -6.40 6.92
CA ILE A 49 -9.03 -7.41 6.38
C ILE A 49 -7.70 -7.42 7.15
N GLU A 50 -7.11 -6.27 7.46
CA GLU A 50 -5.85 -6.21 8.20
C GLU A 50 -5.93 -6.75 9.64
N LYS A 51 -7.10 -6.62 10.28
CA LYS A 51 -7.37 -7.25 11.58
C LYS A 51 -7.50 -8.77 11.45
N GLU A 52 -8.19 -9.26 10.41
CA GLU A 52 -8.30 -10.69 10.14
C GLU A 52 -6.92 -11.30 9.83
N CYS A 53 -6.10 -10.63 9.00
CA CYS A 53 -4.74 -11.03 8.72
C CYS A 53 -3.88 -11.10 9.99
N LYS A 54 -4.02 -10.13 10.90
CA LYS A 54 -3.32 -10.12 12.19
C LYS A 54 -3.63 -11.36 13.02
N ASN A 55 -4.90 -11.74 13.10
CA ASN A 55 -5.34 -12.89 13.90
C ASN A 55 -4.83 -14.23 13.35
N LEU A 56 -4.45 -14.28 12.07
CA LEU A 56 -3.90 -15.46 11.40
C LEU A 56 -2.37 -15.51 11.42
N LEU A 57 -1.69 -14.43 11.84
CA LEU A 57 -0.25 -14.42 12.02
C LEU A 57 0.10 -14.98 13.41
N PRO A 58 1.07 -15.90 13.52
CA PRO A 58 1.58 -16.32 14.81
C PRO A 58 2.28 -15.13 15.52
N GLU A 59 2.16 -15.06 16.84
CA GLU A 59 2.64 -13.93 17.67
C GLU A 59 4.16 -13.68 17.59
N ILE A 60 4.95 -14.65 17.13
CA ILE A 60 6.42 -14.68 17.27
C ILE A 60 7.07 -15.07 15.93
N GLU A 61 6.97 -14.25 14.89
CA GLU A 61 7.81 -14.44 13.69
C GLU A 61 8.36 -13.09 13.22
N ASN A 62 9.63 -12.83 13.53
CA ASN A 62 10.44 -11.76 12.94
C ASN A 62 10.92 -12.19 11.55
N ASN A 63 9.99 -12.40 10.61
CA ASN A 63 10.38 -12.63 9.22
C ASN A 63 10.78 -11.28 8.62
N THR A 64 12.06 -11.14 8.28
CA THR A 64 12.57 -10.03 7.50
C THR A 64 11.96 -10.07 6.11
N TYR A 65 11.06 -9.12 5.84
CA TYR A 65 10.45 -8.94 4.53
C TYR A 65 11.46 -8.34 3.55
N THR A 66 11.61 -8.97 2.38
CA THR A 66 12.27 -8.36 1.23
C THR A 66 11.20 -7.94 0.23
N TYR A 67 11.17 -6.65 -0.10
CA TYR A 67 10.26 -6.11 -1.10
C TYR A 67 10.63 -6.65 -2.49
N ASP A 68 9.75 -7.46 -3.08
CA ASP A 68 9.91 -7.90 -4.48
C ASP A 68 9.23 -6.89 -5.41
N SER A 69 10.05 -6.04 -6.02
CA SER A 69 9.60 -4.99 -6.93
C SER A 69 8.86 -5.52 -8.15
N ASN A 70 9.09 -6.78 -8.57
CA ASN A 70 8.39 -7.36 -9.71
C ASN A 70 6.93 -7.67 -9.36
N ILE A 71 6.66 -8.14 -8.14
CA ILE A 71 5.30 -8.44 -7.68
C ILE A 71 4.46 -7.16 -7.63
N PHE A 72 5.01 -6.07 -7.09
CA PHE A 72 4.29 -4.81 -6.86
C PHE A 72 4.42 -3.81 -8.02
N SER A 73 5.02 -4.21 -9.14
CA SER A 73 5.26 -3.34 -10.30
C SER A 73 3.98 -2.95 -11.05
N SER A 74 2.94 -3.80 -11.01
CA SER A 74 1.67 -3.57 -11.69
C SER A 74 0.50 -4.17 -10.91
N VAL A 75 -0.72 -3.71 -11.21
CA VAL A 75 -1.95 -4.28 -10.64
C VAL A 75 -2.08 -5.74 -11.06
N GLU A 76 -1.74 -6.07 -12.31
CA GLU A 76 -1.85 -7.41 -12.88
C GLU A 76 -0.90 -8.41 -12.20
N ASN A 77 0.36 -8.02 -11.99
CA ASN A 77 1.36 -8.85 -11.32
C ASN A 77 0.93 -9.10 -9.87
N TYR A 78 0.52 -8.05 -9.17
CA TYR A 78 0.10 -8.19 -7.78
C TYR A 78 -1.21 -8.98 -7.65
N THR A 79 -2.16 -8.80 -8.57
CA THR A 79 -3.40 -9.59 -8.65
C THR A 79 -3.09 -11.08 -8.84
N THR A 80 -2.17 -11.40 -9.75
CA THR A 80 -1.74 -12.78 -10.02
C THR A 80 -1.11 -13.39 -8.77
N TYR A 81 -0.22 -12.63 -8.12
CA TYR A 81 0.43 -13.04 -6.89
C TYR A 81 -0.60 -13.33 -5.78
N ILE A 82 -1.53 -12.42 -5.49
CA ILE A 82 -2.62 -12.61 -4.53
C ILE A 82 -3.48 -13.83 -4.88
N SER A 83 -3.79 -14.02 -6.16
CA SER A 83 -4.64 -15.13 -6.63
C SER A 83 -3.99 -16.49 -6.40
N SER A 84 -2.65 -16.55 -6.35
CA SER A 84 -1.90 -17.76 -5.99
C SER A 84 -1.98 -18.11 -4.50
N LYS A 85 -2.56 -17.24 -3.65
CA LYS A 85 -2.62 -17.37 -2.18
C LYS A 85 -4.05 -17.71 -1.73
N PRO A 86 -4.46 -19.00 -1.73
CA PRO A 86 -5.87 -19.37 -1.54
C PRO A 86 -6.45 -18.92 -0.20
N LYS A 87 -5.67 -18.97 0.88
CA LYS A 87 -6.12 -18.51 2.20
C LYS A 87 -6.44 -17.02 2.19
N PHE A 88 -5.56 -16.21 1.60
CA PHE A 88 -5.77 -14.77 1.52
C PHE A 88 -6.91 -14.42 0.54
N LEU A 89 -7.02 -15.15 -0.56
CA LEU A 89 -8.13 -14.99 -1.50
C LEU A 89 -9.49 -15.21 -0.84
N ASN A 90 -9.60 -16.15 0.11
CA ASN A 90 -10.83 -16.38 0.87
C ASN A 90 -11.17 -15.20 1.80
N ILE A 91 -10.18 -14.64 2.50
CA ILE A 91 -10.34 -13.43 3.33
C ILE A 91 -10.89 -12.26 2.50
N LEU A 92 -10.35 -12.06 1.28
CA LEU A 92 -10.84 -11.02 0.38
C LEU A 92 -12.30 -11.25 -0.01
N LYS A 93 -12.68 -12.49 -0.34
CA LYS A 93 -14.05 -12.84 -0.70
C LYS A 93 -15.04 -12.61 0.45
N GLU A 94 -14.67 -13.00 1.67
CA GLU A 94 -15.48 -12.78 2.89
C GLU A 94 -15.71 -11.28 3.18
N ASN A 95 -14.83 -10.42 2.67
CA ASN A 95 -14.90 -8.97 2.78
C ASN A 95 -15.38 -8.26 1.51
N ASN A 96 -15.99 -9.00 0.57
CA ASN A 96 -16.51 -8.48 -0.70
C ASN A 96 -15.46 -7.69 -1.51
N LEU A 97 -14.22 -8.18 -1.53
CA LEU A 97 -13.13 -7.65 -2.34
C LEU A 97 -12.61 -8.71 -3.31
N THR A 98 -12.31 -8.27 -4.52
CA THR A 98 -11.59 -9.10 -5.49
C THR A 98 -10.08 -8.90 -5.30
N ALA A 99 -9.28 -9.88 -5.73
CA ALA A 99 -7.83 -9.74 -5.76
C ALA A 99 -7.39 -8.50 -6.54
N LYS A 100 -8.07 -8.20 -7.66
CA LYS A 100 -7.78 -7.03 -8.50
C LYS A 100 -8.10 -5.71 -7.80
N SER A 101 -9.27 -5.61 -7.17
CA SER A 101 -9.68 -4.42 -6.41
C SER A 101 -8.76 -4.18 -5.22
N PHE A 102 -8.36 -5.25 -4.52
CA PHE A 102 -7.40 -5.17 -3.43
C PHE A 102 -6.02 -4.71 -3.95
N ALA A 103 -5.49 -5.32 -5.01
CA ALA A 103 -4.21 -4.97 -5.60
C ALA A 103 -4.17 -3.50 -6.06
N ALA A 104 -5.19 -3.07 -6.81
CA ALA A 104 -5.28 -1.70 -7.30
C ALA A 104 -5.38 -0.70 -6.15
N GLY A 105 -6.30 -0.91 -5.21
CA GLY A 105 -6.50 0.02 -4.10
C GLY A 105 -5.30 0.11 -3.16
N THR A 106 -4.67 -1.01 -2.82
CA THR A 106 -3.50 -1.02 -1.94
C THR A 106 -2.27 -0.40 -2.60
N LEU A 107 -2.00 -0.69 -3.88
CA LEU A 107 -0.91 -0.05 -4.61
C LEU A 107 -1.14 1.45 -4.78
N THR A 108 -2.36 1.88 -5.12
CA THR A 108 -2.70 3.30 -5.20
C THR A 108 -2.49 3.99 -3.86
N LEU A 109 -2.94 3.38 -2.77
CA LEU A 109 -2.77 3.89 -1.41
C LEU A 109 -1.29 4.02 -1.02
N ASP A 110 -0.50 2.97 -1.23
CA ASP A 110 0.94 2.92 -0.93
C ASP A 110 1.72 3.99 -1.72
N ILE A 111 1.44 4.15 -3.02
CA ILE A 111 2.13 5.11 -3.87
C ILE A 111 1.81 6.54 -3.46
N ILE A 112 0.53 6.86 -3.21
CA ILE A 112 0.13 8.20 -2.77
C ILE A 112 0.74 8.51 -1.39
N LEU A 113 0.73 7.53 -0.47
CA LEU A 113 1.35 7.70 0.84
C LEU A 113 2.86 7.93 0.72
N MET A 114 3.55 7.17 -0.14
CA MET A 114 4.97 7.37 -0.42
C MET A 114 5.25 8.77 -0.96
N LEU A 115 4.43 9.28 -1.89
CA LEU A 115 4.58 10.65 -2.39
C LEU A 115 4.40 11.69 -1.28
N LEU A 116 3.44 11.49 -0.37
CA LEU A 116 3.22 12.41 0.75
C LEU A 116 4.36 12.40 1.78
N VAL A 117 5.01 11.26 1.99
CA VAL A 117 6.05 11.09 3.01
C VAL A 117 7.45 11.42 2.49
N PHE A 118 7.76 11.07 1.23
CA PHE A 118 9.13 11.09 0.72
C PHE A 118 9.38 12.05 -0.44
N ALA A 119 8.34 12.45 -1.19
CA ALA A 119 8.50 13.36 -2.32
C ALA A 119 8.22 14.81 -1.91
N PHE A 120 8.95 15.76 -2.50
CA PHE A 120 8.60 17.17 -2.36
C PHE A 120 7.32 17.48 -3.13
N GLU A 121 6.42 18.29 -2.59
CA GLU A 121 5.14 18.62 -3.24
C GLU A 121 5.29 19.16 -4.68
N LYS A 122 6.39 19.90 -4.94
CA LYS A 122 6.77 20.38 -6.29
C LYS A 122 6.92 19.28 -7.35
N GLU A 123 7.14 18.04 -6.93
CA GLU A 123 7.38 16.89 -7.81
C GLU A 123 6.08 16.39 -8.44
N TYR A 124 4.95 16.52 -7.73
CA TYR A 124 3.64 16.09 -8.22
C TYR A 124 2.63 17.24 -8.39
N SER A 125 3.00 18.49 -8.06
CA SER A 125 2.12 19.65 -8.17
C SER A 125 1.67 19.98 -9.60
N SER A 126 2.41 19.52 -10.62
CA SER A 126 2.05 19.71 -12.04
C SER A 126 1.07 18.65 -12.57
N GLU A 127 0.73 17.63 -11.78
CA GLU A 127 -0.20 16.59 -12.19
C GLU A 127 -1.64 17.11 -12.26
N LYS A 128 -2.34 16.76 -13.34
CA LYS A 128 -3.69 17.24 -13.63
C LYS A 128 -4.73 16.12 -13.68
N ASN A 129 -4.31 14.86 -13.56
CA ASN A 129 -5.22 13.74 -13.55
C ASN A 129 -6.17 13.83 -12.35
N ILE A 130 -7.48 13.92 -12.64
CA ILE A 130 -8.52 14.11 -11.63
C ILE A 130 -8.58 12.97 -10.60
N ILE A 131 -8.29 11.73 -11.01
CA ILE A 131 -8.30 10.56 -10.12
C ILE A 131 -7.11 10.64 -9.17
N PHE A 132 -5.92 10.97 -9.69
CA PHE A 132 -4.74 11.20 -8.86
C PHE A 132 -4.99 12.29 -7.81
N LEU A 133 -5.52 13.45 -8.22
CA LEU A 133 -5.77 14.57 -7.31
C LEU A 133 -6.78 14.20 -6.22
N LYS A 134 -7.87 13.50 -6.58
CA LYS A 134 -8.84 12.99 -5.62
C LYS A 134 -8.22 11.98 -4.65
N ASN A 135 -7.38 11.08 -5.14
CA ASN A 135 -6.67 10.13 -4.29
C ASN A 135 -5.69 10.82 -3.34
N LEU A 136 -4.97 11.84 -3.83
CA LEU A 136 -4.06 12.64 -3.02
C LEU A 136 -4.80 13.33 -1.87
N GLU A 137 -5.92 13.99 -2.17
CA GLU A 137 -6.77 14.64 -1.16
C GLU A 137 -7.37 13.61 -0.20
N PHE A 138 -7.87 12.48 -0.71
CA PHE A 138 -8.40 11.39 0.11
C PHE A 138 -7.34 10.89 1.11
N VAL A 139 -6.13 10.59 0.66
CA VAL A 139 -5.07 10.10 1.56
C VAL A 139 -4.61 11.18 2.53
N LYS A 140 -4.59 12.47 2.15
CA LYS A 140 -4.34 13.57 3.10
C LYS A 140 -5.41 13.59 4.21
N ASN A 141 -6.68 13.46 3.85
CA ASN A 141 -7.80 13.46 4.81
C ASN A 141 -7.81 12.22 5.72
N HIS A 142 -7.32 11.09 5.22
CA HIS A 142 -7.25 9.82 5.95
C HIS A 142 -5.84 9.44 6.39
N PHE A 143 -4.89 10.38 6.43
CA PHE A 143 -3.46 10.08 6.57
C PHE A 143 -3.15 9.19 7.77
N TYR A 144 -3.65 9.55 8.96
CA TYR A 144 -3.45 8.75 10.17
C TYR A 144 -4.07 7.36 10.09
N LYS A 145 -5.27 7.26 9.50
CA LYS A 145 -5.98 6.00 9.32
C LYS A 145 -5.17 5.08 8.40
N THR A 146 -4.78 5.59 7.24
CA THR A 146 -3.92 4.92 6.25
C THR A 146 -2.57 4.48 6.83
N MET A 147 -1.88 5.35 7.58
CA MET A 147 -0.60 5.02 8.22
C MET A 147 -0.72 3.91 9.27
N ASN A 148 -1.88 3.81 9.92
CA ASN A 148 -2.15 2.81 10.96
C ASN A 148 -2.68 1.49 10.41
N ILE A 149 -2.97 1.40 9.11
CA ILE A 149 -3.26 0.13 8.42
C ILE A 149 -1.95 -0.66 8.39
N SER A 150 -1.79 -1.50 9.41
CA SER A 150 -0.63 -2.35 9.65
C SER A 150 -0.43 -3.29 8.47
N GLY A 151 0.80 -3.51 8.00
CA GLY A 151 1.09 -4.45 6.90
C GLY A 151 0.98 -5.94 7.26
N ASN A 152 -0.04 -6.36 8.02
CA ASN A 152 -0.20 -7.75 8.44
C ASN A 152 -0.60 -8.64 7.27
N CYS A 153 -1.45 -8.16 6.36
CA CYS A 153 -1.81 -8.92 5.18
C CYS A 153 -0.60 -9.10 4.26
N LYS A 154 0.26 -8.10 4.10
CA LYS A 154 1.53 -8.26 3.36
C LYS A 154 2.35 -9.43 3.93
N ARG A 155 2.44 -9.55 5.27
CA ARG A 155 3.11 -10.68 5.94
C ARG A 155 2.39 -12.02 5.70
N LEU A 156 1.06 -12.05 5.79
CA LEU A 156 0.27 -13.28 5.61
C LEU A 156 0.36 -13.84 4.18
N ILE A 157 0.30 -12.95 3.17
CA ILE A 157 0.37 -13.29 1.74
C ILE A 157 1.72 -13.96 1.41
N LEU A 158 2.80 -13.54 2.06
CA LEU A 158 4.15 -14.10 1.83
C LEU A 158 4.36 -15.49 2.44
N LYS A 159 3.62 -15.83 3.50
CA LYS A 159 3.76 -17.11 4.21
C LYS A 159 3.05 -18.27 3.51
N ASN A 160 1.93 -17.99 2.86
CA ASN A 160 1.08 -19.00 2.21
C ASN A 160 1.18 -18.90 0.69
#